data_AF-A0A3D3RP33-F1
#
_entry.id   AF-A0A3D3RP33-F1
#
_cell.length_a   1.000
_cell.length_b   1.000
_cell.length_c   1.000
_cell.angle_alpha   90.00
_cell.angle_beta   90.00
_cell.angle_gamma   90.00
#
_symmetry.space_group_name_H-M   'P 1'
#
loop_
_entity.id
_entity.type
_entity.pdbx_description
1 polymer ?
#
loop_
_entity_poly.entity_id
_entity_poly.type
_entity_poly.pdbx_seq_one_letter_code
_entity_poly.pdbx_strand_id
1 'polypeptide(L)'
;MVVIAQPVEQDLEALVLRVFLKSIDVLGGLSKLADYKTLTWLPSLARAVYCVVLREEYFKTEEEIAQRVGLTIQTVRNILRADPNMVMEKLKRLEELIEEERKELKVHTAGGVAKLAYKLVKEGQEESKVFLQYCEKVAYALDVPWAYMVLKRLKGTDFPINSAEAILDKLENVYIKGRSAKEVIQELEFPIKNPAELLHKIKENLKMHGLE
;
A
#
# COMPACT_ATOMS: atom_id res chain seq x y z
N MET A 1 35.42 5.25 3.92
CA MET A 1 34.43 5.63 2.89
C MET A 1 33.31 6.37 3.59
N VAL A 2 33.23 7.68 3.45
CA VAL A 2 32.16 8.48 4.07
C VAL A 2 30.99 8.47 3.10
N VAL A 3 29.91 7.77 3.45
CA VAL A 3 28.68 7.82 2.67
C VAL A 3 28.03 9.16 2.98
N ILE A 4 28.21 10.12 2.09
CA ILE A 4 27.47 11.38 2.11
C ILE A 4 26.07 11.03 1.60
N ALA A 5 25.13 10.82 2.52
CA ALA A 5 23.74 10.67 2.17
C ALA A 5 23.26 12.00 1.56
N GLN A 6 23.02 12.00 0.24
CA GLN A 6 22.37 13.13 -0.40
C GLN A 6 20.88 13.13 -0.02
N PRO A 7 20.27 14.30 0.24
CA PRO A 7 18.84 14.35 0.50
C PRO A 7 18.12 13.87 -0.75
N VAL A 8 17.41 12.74 -0.63
CA VAL A 8 16.41 12.38 -1.64
C VAL A 8 15.33 13.44 -1.50
N GLU A 9 15.16 14.28 -2.53
CA GLU A 9 14.09 15.26 -2.59
C GLU A 9 12.77 14.47 -2.58
N GLN A 10 12.18 14.32 -1.40
CA GLN A 10 10.92 13.63 -1.26
C GLN A 10 9.87 14.53 -1.87
N ASP A 11 9.28 14.10 -2.98
CA ASP A 11 8.15 14.81 -3.59
C ASP A 11 7.05 14.99 -2.52
N LEU A 12 6.88 16.24 -2.07
CA LEU A 12 5.90 16.62 -1.05
C LEU A 12 4.51 16.13 -1.44
N GLU A 13 4.13 16.31 -2.70
CA GLU A 13 2.81 15.96 -3.20
C GLU A 13 2.61 14.45 -3.19
N ALA A 14 3.64 13.70 -3.56
CA ALA A 14 3.61 12.24 -3.46
C ALA A 14 3.41 11.79 -2.01
N LEU A 15 4.17 12.34 -1.04
CA LEU A 15 4.02 11.94 0.35
C LEU A 15 2.67 12.37 0.95
N VAL A 16 2.20 13.58 0.64
CA VAL A 16 0.88 14.06 1.05
C VAL A 16 -0.21 13.14 0.53
N LEU A 17 -0.15 12.75 -0.75
CA LEU A 17 -1.11 11.82 -1.35
C LEU A 17 -1.09 10.47 -0.63
N ARG A 18 0.10 9.91 -0.39
CA ARG A 18 0.28 8.63 0.32
C ARG A 18 -0.36 8.66 1.71
N VAL A 19 -0.09 9.71 2.48
CA VAL A 19 -0.67 9.91 3.83
C VAL A 19 -2.18 10.15 3.77
N PHE A 20 -2.67 10.86 2.76
CA PHE A 20 -4.10 11.08 2.56
C PHE A 20 -4.83 9.78 2.25
N LEU A 21 -4.33 8.96 1.32
CA LEU A 21 -4.91 7.66 1.01
C LEU A 21 -4.90 6.74 2.23
N LYS A 22 -3.78 6.71 2.99
CA LYS A 22 -3.72 5.95 4.23
C LYS A 22 -4.71 6.44 5.27
N SER A 23 -4.98 7.75 5.31
CA SER A 23 -6.01 8.33 6.19
C SER A 23 -7.41 7.82 5.83
N ILE A 24 -7.73 7.67 4.54
CA ILE A 24 -8.99 7.06 4.10
C ILE A 24 -9.06 5.59 4.51
N ASP A 25 -7.98 4.83 4.37
CA ASP A 25 -7.92 3.43 4.81
C ASP A 25 -8.15 3.29 6.32
N VAL A 26 -7.53 4.15 7.14
CA VAL A 26 -7.75 4.21 8.60
C VAL A 26 -9.21 4.49 8.93
N LEU A 27 -9.92 5.26 8.10
CA LEU A 27 -11.34 5.56 8.26
C LEU A 27 -12.27 4.46 7.72
N GLY A 28 -11.74 3.31 7.30
CA GLY A 28 -12.50 2.17 6.79
C GLY A 28 -12.55 2.07 5.26
N GLY A 29 -11.71 2.84 4.56
CA GLY A 29 -11.53 2.75 3.11
C GLY A 29 -12.66 3.41 2.30
N LEU A 30 -12.57 3.25 0.97
CA LEU A 30 -13.52 3.86 0.03
C LEU A 30 -14.97 3.39 0.22
N SER A 31 -15.19 2.15 0.65
CA SER A 31 -16.54 1.64 0.89
C SER A 31 -17.24 2.44 1.99
N LYS A 32 -16.57 2.64 3.13
CA LYS A 32 -17.12 3.45 4.24
C LYS A 32 -17.20 4.93 3.87
N LEU A 33 -16.27 5.41 3.05
CA LEU A 33 -16.33 6.77 2.49
C LEU A 33 -17.62 7.01 1.67
N ALA A 34 -18.06 6.01 0.90
CA ALA A 34 -19.27 6.11 0.08
C ALA A 34 -20.57 6.19 0.91
N ASP A 35 -20.54 5.71 2.16
CA ASP A 35 -21.70 5.74 3.06
C ASP A 35 -21.99 7.15 3.62
N TYR A 36 -21.05 8.10 3.52
CA TYR A 36 -21.24 9.45 4.03
C TYR A 36 -22.13 10.28 3.09
N LYS A 37 -23.21 10.85 3.64
CA LYS A 37 -24.14 11.73 2.90
C LYS A 37 -23.45 12.99 2.34
N THR A 38 -22.41 13.48 3.01
CA THR A 38 -21.66 14.69 2.61
C THR A 38 -20.16 14.54 2.87
N LEU A 39 -19.34 14.99 1.93
CA LEU A 39 -17.87 14.88 1.97
C LEU A 39 -17.16 16.17 2.42
N THR A 40 -17.85 17.01 3.20
CA THR A 40 -17.35 18.31 3.68
C THR A 40 -16.09 18.21 4.56
N TRP A 41 -15.80 17.01 5.08
CA TRP A 41 -14.61 16.74 5.89
C TRP A 41 -13.36 16.41 5.05
N LEU A 42 -13.50 16.00 3.78
CA LEU A 42 -12.35 15.64 2.92
C LEU A 42 -11.36 16.81 2.75
N PRO A 43 -11.79 18.06 2.46
CA PRO A 43 -10.87 19.19 2.40
C PRO A 43 -10.16 19.47 3.72
N SER A 44 -10.84 19.25 4.85
CA SER A 44 -10.26 19.44 6.19
C SER A 44 -9.20 18.37 6.48
N LEU A 45 -9.44 17.13 6.07
CA LEU A 45 -8.44 16.06 6.15
C LEU A 45 -7.23 16.35 5.27
N ALA A 46 -7.43 16.73 4.01
CA ALA A 46 -6.34 17.07 3.10
C ALA A 46 -5.45 18.17 3.68
N ARG A 47 -6.05 19.25 4.20
CA ARG A 47 -5.30 20.31 4.88
C ARG A 47 -4.55 19.83 6.13
N ALA A 48 -5.16 18.96 6.93
CA ALA A 48 -4.50 18.37 8.09
C ALA A 48 -3.29 17.51 7.70
N VAL A 49 -3.38 16.74 6.61
CA VAL A 49 -2.26 15.98 6.05
C VAL A 49 -1.13 16.91 5.62
N TYR A 50 -1.42 17.98 4.88
CA TYR A 50 -0.40 18.98 4.55
C TYR A 50 0.26 19.57 5.79
N CYS A 51 -0.51 19.94 6.82
CA CYS A 51 0.05 20.47 8.06
C CYS A 51 1.02 19.48 8.73
N VAL A 52 0.65 18.20 8.80
CA VAL A 52 1.49 17.15 9.39
C VAL A 52 2.75 16.94 8.57
N VAL A 53 2.64 16.73 7.25
CA VAL A 53 3.80 16.46 6.39
C VAL A 53 4.77 17.65 6.36
N LEU A 54 4.26 18.89 6.24
CA LEU A 54 5.10 20.09 6.27
C LEU A 54 5.81 20.28 7.61
N ARG A 55 5.16 19.91 8.72
CA ARG A 55 5.78 19.96 10.03
C ARG A 55 6.87 18.91 10.18
N GLU A 56 6.59 17.67 9.82
CA GLU A 56 7.44 16.52 10.14
C GLU A 56 8.62 16.34 9.17
N GLU A 57 8.42 16.60 7.87
CA GLU A 57 9.46 16.37 6.85
C GLU A 57 10.24 17.63 6.48
N TYR A 58 9.59 18.80 6.62
CA TYR A 58 10.14 20.09 6.20
C TYR A 58 10.40 21.05 7.36
N PHE A 59 10.13 20.61 8.60
CA PHE A 59 10.33 21.38 9.84
C PHE A 59 9.70 22.77 9.83
N LYS A 60 8.64 22.97 9.04
CA LYS A 60 7.99 24.27 8.88
C LYS A 60 7.36 24.73 10.19
N THR A 61 7.39 26.03 10.45
CA THR A 61 6.71 26.65 11.60
C THR A 61 5.20 26.66 11.40
N GLU A 62 4.45 26.89 12.48
CA GLU A 62 2.99 27.01 12.38
C GLU A 62 2.58 28.18 11.48
N GLU A 63 3.33 29.27 11.51
CA GLU A 63 3.14 30.45 10.66
C GLU A 63 3.36 30.12 9.18
N GLU A 64 4.46 29.45 8.84
CA GLU A 64 4.76 29.04 7.46
C GLU A 64 3.71 28.07 6.92
N ILE A 65 3.29 27.10 7.74
CA ILE A 65 2.25 26.13 7.38
C ILE A 65 0.90 26.84 7.16
N ALA A 66 0.53 27.74 8.07
CA ALA A 66 -0.71 28.51 8.00
C ALA A 66 -0.78 29.31 6.69
N GLN A 67 0.29 30.01 6.35
CA GLN A 67 0.41 30.78 5.12
C GLN A 67 0.30 29.88 3.88
N ARG A 68 1.00 28.74 3.87
CA ARG A 68 1.04 27.83 2.72
C ARG A 68 -0.28 27.10 2.48
N VAL A 69 -0.93 26.61 3.54
CA VAL A 69 -2.16 25.80 3.45
C VAL A 69 -3.41 26.68 3.40
N GLY A 70 -3.29 27.97 3.74
CA GLY A 70 -4.43 28.89 3.81
C GLY A 70 -5.29 28.65 5.05
N LEU A 71 -4.65 28.47 6.21
CA LEU A 71 -5.30 28.25 7.51
C LEU A 71 -4.89 29.34 8.50
N THR A 72 -5.64 29.46 9.60
CA THR A 72 -5.17 30.25 10.73
C THR A 72 -4.07 29.49 11.49
N ILE A 73 -3.13 30.21 12.11
CA ILE A 73 -2.09 29.63 12.98
C ILE A 73 -2.72 28.78 14.08
N GLN A 74 -3.85 29.23 14.66
CA GLN A 74 -4.56 28.48 15.69
C GLN A 74 -5.12 27.15 15.15
N THR A 75 -5.64 27.12 13.93
CA THR A 75 -6.11 25.88 13.29
C THR A 75 -4.95 24.91 13.07
N VAL A 76 -3.78 25.40 12.64
CA VAL A 76 -2.57 24.58 12.49
C VAL A 76 -2.13 24.00 13.84
N ARG A 77 -2.05 24.83 14.89
CA ARG A 77 -1.76 24.37 16.27
C ARG A 77 -2.71 23.26 16.71
N ASN A 78 -4.00 23.45 16.49
CA ASN A 78 -5.03 22.50 16.86
C ASN A 78 -4.89 21.15 16.14
N ILE A 79 -4.50 21.17 14.86
CA ILE A 79 -4.21 19.97 14.07
C ILE A 79 -2.97 19.26 14.60
N LEU A 80 -1.86 19.99 14.77
CA LEU A 80 -0.57 19.39 15.17
C LEU A 80 -0.60 18.83 16.60
N ARG A 81 -1.38 19.44 17.50
CA ARG A 81 -1.58 18.98 18.88
C ARG A 81 -2.61 17.85 19.04
N ALA A 82 -3.33 17.49 17.97
CA ALA A 82 -4.32 16.42 18.05
C ALA A 82 -3.68 15.09 18.49
N ASP A 83 -4.36 14.37 19.39
CA ASP A 83 -3.94 13.05 19.85
C ASP A 83 -4.41 11.96 18.87
N PRO A 84 -3.50 11.19 18.25
CA PRO A 84 -3.84 10.09 17.37
C PRO A 84 -4.66 8.97 18.06
N ASN A 85 -4.46 8.74 19.35
CA ASN A 85 -5.08 7.60 20.06
C ASN A 85 -6.58 7.83 20.30
N MET A 86 -6.97 9.08 20.56
CA MET A 86 -8.38 9.47 20.74
C MET A 86 -9.24 9.24 19.49
N VAL A 87 -8.62 9.18 18.31
CA VAL A 87 -9.32 8.95 17.04
C VAL A 87 -9.77 7.49 16.93
N MET A 88 -8.90 6.54 17.27
CA MET A 88 -9.23 5.11 17.21
C MET A 88 -10.37 4.74 18.15
N GLU A 89 -10.38 5.34 19.35
CA GLU A 89 -11.46 5.14 20.32
C GLU A 89 -12.79 5.72 19.82
N LYS A 90 -12.75 6.90 19.17
CA LYS A 90 -13.96 7.50 18.58
C LYS A 90 -14.46 6.74 17.35
N LEU A 91 -13.59 6.22 16.50
CA LEU A 91 -13.99 5.44 15.33
C LEU A 91 -14.68 4.13 15.74
N LYS A 92 -14.17 3.45 16.78
CA LYS A 92 -14.84 2.29 17.38
C LYS A 92 -16.22 2.64 17.93
N ARG A 93 -16.32 3.75 18.67
CA ARG A 93 -17.63 4.21 19.21
C ARG A 93 -18.60 4.63 18.12
N LEU A 94 -18.14 5.22 17.01
CA LEU A 94 -18.99 5.60 15.87
C LEU A 94 -19.54 4.39 15.11
N GLU A 95 -18.91 3.22 15.20
CA GLU A 95 -19.46 1.96 14.69
C GLU A 95 -20.59 1.42 15.58
N GLU A 96 -20.58 1.78 16.87
CA GLU A 96 -21.56 1.37 17.88
C GLU A 96 -22.77 2.33 17.97
N LEU A 97 -22.69 3.53 17.39
CA LEU A 97 -23.73 4.56 17.47
C LEU A 97 -24.68 4.53 16.26
N ILE A 98 -25.98 4.74 16.54
CA ILE A 98 -27.10 4.77 15.59
C ILE A 98 -26.88 5.90 14.56
N GLU A 99 -27.33 5.70 13.31
CA GLU A 99 -27.07 6.53 12.11
C GLU A 99 -27.16 8.06 12.28
N GLU A 100 -27.91 8.57 13.25
CA GLU A 100 -28.15 10.01 13.44
C GLU A 100 -26.96 10.79 14.03
N GLU A 101 -26.02 10.12 14.72
CA GLU A 101 -24.82 10.74 15.31
C GLU A 101 -23.57 10.69 14.42
N ARG A 102 -23.66 10.16 13.19
CA ARG A 102 -22.55 10.19 12.19
C ARG A 102 -22.21 11.61 11.69
N LYS A 103 -22.73 12.65 12.36
CA LYS A 103 -22.58 14.06 11.99
C LYS A 103 -21.18 14.56 12.32
N GLU A 104 -20.45 14.80 11.25
CA GLU A 104 -19.25 15.64 11.14
C GLU A 104 -18.01 15.14 11.89
N LEU A 105 -17.09 14.56 11.11
CA LEU A 105 -15.67 14.50 11.44
C LEU A 105 -15.15 15.94 11.65
N LYS A 106 -15.19 16.42 12.89
CA LYS A 106 -14.66 17.74 13.28
C LYS A 106 -13.16 17.84 12.99
N VAL A 107 -12.67 19.06 12.81
CA VAL A 107 -11.28 19.42 12.45
C VAL A 107 -10.21 18.74 13.34
N HIS A 108 -10.48 18.54 14.63
CA HIS A 108 -9.55 17.86 15.55
C HIS A 108 -9.40 16.36 15.25
N THR A 109 -10.47 15.71 14.76
CA THR A 109 -10.42 14.31 14.34
C THR A 109 -9.57 14.15 13.09
N ALA A 110 -9.66 15.09 12.15
CA ALA A 110 -8.83 15.11 10.95
C ALA A 110 -7.32 15.20 11.27
N GLY A 111 -6.93 16.02 12.26
CA GLY A 111 -5.53 16.10 12.71
C GLY A 111 -5.01 14.81 13.32
N GLY A 112 -5.79 14.16 14.19
CA GLY A 112 -5.40 12.88 14.78
C GLY A 112 -5.30 11.75 13.75
N VAL A 113 -6.25 11.69 12.79
CA VAL A 113 -6.21 10.74 11.66
C VAL A 113 -4.95 10.96 10.82
N ALA A 114 -4.67 12.21 10.43
CA ALA A 114 -3.51 12.53 9.60
C ALA A 114 -2.19 12.15 10.27
N LYS A 115 -2.04 12.39 11.58
CA LYS A 115 -0.84 11.99 12.34
C LYS A 115 -0.68 10.47 12.43
N LEU A 116 -1.78 9.74 12.66
CA LEU A 116 -1.76 8.28 12.68
C LEU A 116 -1.38 7.72 11.30
N ALA A 117 -2.03 8.21 10.24
CA ALA A 117 -1.76 7.80 8.88
C ALA A 117 -0.31 8.10 8.47
N TYR A 118 0.20 9.28 8.81
CA TYR A 118 1.61 9.63 8.58
C TYR A 118 2.54 8.64 9.24
N LYS A 119 2.33 8.35 10.53
CA LYS A 119 3.12 7.36 11.26
C LYS A 119 3.11 5.99 10.56
N LEU A 120 1.93 5.49 10.18
CA LEU A 120 1.79 4.21 9.49
C LEU A 120 2.53 4.19 8.14
N VAL A 121 2.48 5.29 7.37
CA VAL A 121 3.23 5.43 6.12
C VAL A 121 4.75 5.37 6.38
N LYS A 122 5.24 6.07 7.39
CA LYS A 122 6.67 6.06 7.77
C LYS A 122 7.14 4.71 8.29
N GLU A 123 6.25 3.94 8.92
CA GLU A 123 6.49 2.56 9.36
C GLU A 123 6.37 1.52 8.22
N GLY A 124 6.10 1.96 6.99
CA GLY A 124 5.94 1.07 5.84
C GLY A 124 4.61 0.34 5.78
N GLN A 125 3.68 0.63 6.70
CA GLN A 125 2.32 0.06 6.73
C GLN A 125 1.38 0.81 5.78
N GLU A 126 1.88 1.28 4.65
CA GLU A 126 1.10 2.05 3.68
C GLU A 126 0.26 1.16 2.78
N GLU A 127 0.60 -0.12 2.66
CA GLU A 127 0.16 -1.09 1.65
C GLU A 127 -1.25 -0.87 1.10
N SER A 128 -1.36 0.05 0.14
CA SER A 128 -2.55 0.20 -0.67
C SER A 128 -2.57 -0.97 -1.64
N LYS A 129 -3.71 -1.68 -1.73
CA LYS A 129 -3.91 -2.75 -2.73
C LYS A 129 -3.51 -2.31 -4.15
N VAL A 130 -3.67 -1.02 -4.43
CA VAL A 130 -3.29 -0.38 -5.70
C VAL A 130 -1.78 -0.43 -5.94
N PHE A 131 -0.94 -0.20 -4.92
CA PHE A 131 0.52 -0.26 -5.05
C PHE A 131 0.99 -1.67 -5.41
N LEU A 132 0.47 -2.69 -4.72
CA LEU A 132 0.77 -4.09 -5.04
C LEU A 132 0.35 -4.44 -6.47
N GLN A 133 -0.83 -3.99 -6.91
CA GLN A 133 -1.28 -4.20 -8.30
C GLN A 133 -0.35 -3.54 -9.33
N TYR A 134 0.15 -2.34 -9.07
CA TYR A 134 1.11 -1.70 -9.97
C TYR A 134 2.48 -2.38 -9.93
N CYS A 135 2.95 -2.80 -8.76
CA CYS A 135 4.18 -3.60 -8.66
C CYS A 135 4.08 -4.92 -9.42
N GLU A 136 2.94 -5.60 -9.38
CA GLU A 136 2.70 -6.82 -10.18
C GLU A 136 2.72 -6.52 -11.68
N LYS A 137 2.07 -5.44 -12.13
CA LYS A 137 2.08 -5.02 -13.54
C LYS A 137 3.48 -4.61 -14.02
N VAL A 138 4.24 -3.90 -13.19
CA VAL A 138 5.61 -3.50 -13.47
C VAL A 138 6.54 -4.71 -13.46
N ALA A 139 6.41 -5.63 -12.49
CA ALA A 139 7.18 -6.86 -12.46
C ALA A 139 6.92 -7.72 -13.71
N TYR A 140 5.67 -7.77 -14.17
CA TYR A 140 5.30 -8.41 -15.43
C TYR A 140 5.92 -7.69 -16.64
N ALA A 141 5.83 -6.36 -16.72
CA ALA A 141 6.34 -5.57 -17.84
C ALA A 141 7.88 -5.51 -17.92
N LEU A 142 8.55 -5.59 -16.77
CA LEU A 142 10.01 -5.59 -16.64
C LEU A 142 10.61 -7.00 -16.58
N ASP A 143 9.78 -8.03 -16.71
CA ASP A 143 10.22 -9.43 -16.71
C ASP A 143 11.06 -9.81 -15.47
N VAL A 144 10.70 -9.18 -14.34
CA VAL A 144 11.30 -9.38 -13.01
C VAL A 144 10.98 -10.81 -12.57
N PRO A 145 11.97 -11.56 -12.05
CA PRO A 145 12.15 -12.96 -12.41
C PRO A 145 10.91 -13.75 -12.01
N TRP A 146 10.17 -14.21 -13.02
CA TRP A 146 9.08 -15.19 -12.89
C TRP A 146 9.45 -16.32 -11.91
N ALA A 147 10.73 -16.66 -11.82
CA ALA A 147 11.28 -17.59 -10.86
C ALA A 147 10.96 -17.23 -9.40
N TYR A 148 11.14 -15.97 -8.99
CA TYR A 148 10.75 -15.51 -7.65
C TYR A 148 9.25 -15.62 -7.44
N MET A 149 8.43 -15.23 -8.41
CA MET A 149 6.98 -15.29 -8.31
C MET A 149 6.46 -16.73 -8.16
N VAL A 150 7.02 -17.66 -8.94
CA VAL A 150 6.75 -19.10 -8.84
C VAL A 150 7.15 -19.61 -7.45
N LEU A 151 8.37 -19.33 -6.99
CA LEU A 151 8.84 -19.78 -5.68
C LEU A 151 8.04 -19.19 -4.52
N LYS A 152 7.66 -17.91 -4.59
CA LYS A 152 6.86 -17.23 -3.57
C LYS A 152 5.49 -17.89 -3.40
N ARG A 153 4.84 -18.23 -4.52
CA ARG A 153 3.53 -18.90 -4.53
C ARG A 153 3.59 -20.34 -4.05
N LEU A 154 4.71 -21.02 -4.31
CA LEU A 154 4.92 -22.40 -3.88
C LEU A 154 5.51 -22.53 -2.47
N LYS A 155 5.73 -21.44 -1.75
CA LYS A 155 6.23 -21.47 -0.37
C LYS A 155 5.35 -22.37 0.50
N GLY A 156 5.95 -23.35 1.16
CA GLY A 156 5.24 -24.35 1.98
C GLY A 156 4.62 -25.51 1.20
N THR A 157 4.97 -25.68 -0.09
CA THR A 157 4.64 -26.89 -0.85
C THR A 157 5.73 -27.94 -0.64
N ASP A 158 5.30 -29.16 -0.35
CA ASP A 158 6.21 -30.30 -0.21
C ASP A 158 6.68 -30.79 -1.57
N PHE A 159 7.97 -31.12 -1.65
CA PHE A 159 8.58 -31.79 -2.80
C PHE A 159 8.91 -33.24 -2.44
N PRO A 160 8.91 -34.20 -3.40
CA PRO A 160 8.72 -34.00 -4.83
C PRO A 160 7.27 -33.71 -5.22
N ILE A 161 7.10 -32.83 -6.19
CA ILE A 161 5.79 -32.61 -6.83
C ILE A 161 5.64 -33.70 -7.89
N ASN A 162 4.56 -34.48 -7.81
CA ASN A 162 4.37 -35.66 -8.66
C ASN A 162 3.47 -35.41 -9.88
N SER A 163 2.72 -34.30 -9.91
CA SER A 163 1.88 -33.92 -11.03
C SER A 163 1.67 -32.41 -11.09
N ALA A 164 1.27 -31.90 -12.26
CA ALA A 164 0.98 -30.48 -12.46
C ALA A 164 -0.15 -30.02 -11.54
N GLU A 165 -1.22 -30.80 -11.43
CA GLU A 165 -2.44 -30.48 -10.69
C GLU A 165 -2.17 -30.15 -9.22
N ALA A 166 -1.12 -30.72 -8.63
CA ALA A 166 -0.74 -30.48 -7.25
C ALA A 166 -0.35 -29.02 -6.96
N ILE A 167 -0.01 -28.23 -7.99
CA ILE A 167 0.47 -26.84 -7.84
C ILE A 167 -0.26 -25.82 -8.73
N LEU A 168 -1.12 -26.24 -9.64
CA LEU A 168 -1.82 -25.33 -10.56
C LEU A 168 -2.62 -24.26 -9.85
N ASP A 169 -3.39 -24.62 -8.82
CA ASP A 169 -4.23 -23.67 -8.07
C ASP A 169 -3.39 -22.60 -7.37
N LYS A 170 -2.20 -22.96 -6.88
CA LYS A 170 -1.28 -22.01 -6.22
C LYS A 170 -0.68 -21.01 -7.20
N LEU A 171 -0.57 -21.41 -8.47
CA LEU A 171 0.03 -20.64 -9.55
C LEU A 171 -1.02 -19.91 -10.41
N GLU A 172 -2.26 -19.83 -9.95
CA GLU A 172 -3.30 -19.05 -10.61
C GLU A 172 -2.88 -17.57 -10.73
N ASN A 173 -3.13 -16.99 -11.90
CA ASN A 173 -2.75 -15.62 -12.26
C ASN A 173 -1.25 -15.32 -12.25
N VAL A 174 -0.38 -16.35 -12.17
CA VAL A 174 1.06 -16.18 -12.40
C VAL A 174 1.34 -16.27 -13.90
N TYR A 175 2.19 -15.36 -14.39
CA TYR A 175 2.66 -15.38 -15.77
C TYR A 175 4.18 -15.52 -15.81
N ILE A 176 4.66 -16.28 -16.79
CA ILE A 176 6.05 -16.61 -17.03
C ILE A 176 6.37 -16.19 -18.46
N LYS A 177 7.12 -15.10 -18.65
CA LYS A 177 7.51 -14.57 -19.98
C LYS A 177 6.33 -14.42 -20.95
N GLY A 178 5.20 -13.87 -20.48
CA GLY A 178 4.00 -13.66 -21.28
C GLY A 178 3.08 -14.88 -21.43
N ARG A 179 3.49 -16.08 -20.99
CA ARG A 179 2.65 -17.28 -20.92
C ARG A 179 2.02 -17.43 -19.53
N SER A 180 0.85 -18.07 -19.44
CA SER A 180 0.31 -18.40 -18.11
C SER A 180 1.15 -19.50 -17.47
N ALA A 181 1.37 -19.44 -16.14
CA ALA A 181 2.10 -20.49 -15.43
C ALA A 181 1.39 -21.84 -15.56
N LYS A 182 0.06 -21.85 -15.70
CA LYS A 182 -0.73 -23.07 -15.92
C LYS A 182 -0.30 -23.81 -17.18
N GLU A 183 -0.18 -23.11 -18.31
CA GLU A 183 0.28 -23.70 -19.57
C GLU A 183 1.70 -24.26 -19.44
N VAL A 184 2.61 -23.46 -18.88
CA VAL A 184 4.02 -23.83 -18.75
C VAL A 184 4.18 -25.07 -17.86
N ILE A 185 3.48 -25.13 -16.72
CA ILE A 185 3.58 -26.25 -15.77
C ILE A 185 2.97 -27.55 -16.33
N GLN A 186 1.89 -27.46 -17.13
CA GLN A 186 1.28 -28.63 -17.78
C GLN A 186 2.19 -29.28 -18.82
N GLU A 187 3.14 -28.53 -19.38
CA GLU A 187 4.12 -29.01 -20.35
C GLU A 187 5.39 -29.59 -19.69
N LEU A 188 5.51 -29.56 -18.36
CA LEU A 188 6.70 -30.06 -17.66
C LEU A 188 6.61 -31.57 -17.41
N GLU A 189 7.79 -32.19 -17.38
CA GLU A 189 7.92 -33.58 -16.94
C GLU A 189 7.97 -33.67 -15.41
N PHE A 190 7.18 -34.60 -14.86
CA PHE A 190 7.12 -34.94 -13.43
C PHE A 190 7.75 -36.33 -13.18
N PRO A 191 8.24 -36.62 -11.96
CA PRO A 191 8.23 -35.77 -10.77
C PRO A 191 9.31 -34.67 -10.80
N ILE A 192 9.08 -33.62 -10.02
CA ILE A 192 10.00 -32.51 -9.82
C ILE A 192 10.48 -32.57 -8.37
N LYS A 193 11.79 -32.77 -8.14
CA LYS A 193 12.33 -33.16 -6.83
C LYS A 193 12.55 -32.02 -5.88
N ASN A 194 12.79 -30.81 -6.38
CA ASN A 194 13.06 -29.64 -5.54
C ASN A 194 12.77 -28.32 -6.31
N PRO A 195 12.74 -27.18 -5.60
CA PRO A 195 12.47 -25.89 -6.23
C PRO A 195 13.45 -25.49 -7.34
N ALA A 196 14.72 -25.86 -7.24
CA ALA A 196 15.72 -25.52 -8.25
C ALA A 196 15.48 -26.30 -9.56
N GLU A 197 15.11 -27.58 -9.46
CA GLU A 197 14.72 -28.40 -10.62
C GLU A 197 13.47 -27.84 -11.30
N LEU A 198 12.48 -27.37 -10.53
CA LEU A 198 11.29 -26.72 -11.09
C LEU A 198 11.68 -25.51 -11.96
N LEU A 199 12.49 -24.60 -11.42
CA LEU A 199 12.93 -23.42 -12.14
C LEU A 199 13.75 -23.79 -13.38
N HIS A 200 14.59 -24.81 -13.29
CA HIS A 200 15.36 -25.30 -14.43
C HIS A 200 14.46 -25.83 -15.54
N LYS A 201 13.46 -26.67 -15.21
CA LYS A 201 12.50 -27.21 -16.19
C LYS A 201 11.64 -26.13 -16.84
N ILE A 202 11.20 -25.12 -16.06
CA ILE A 202 10.50 -23.96 -16.62
C ILE A 202 11.41 -23.21 -17.60
N LYS A 203 12.67 -22.96 -17.24
CA LYS A 203 13.63 -22.30 -18.14
C LYS A 203 13.84 -23.07 -19.45
N GLU A 204 13.99 -24.39 -19.39
CA GLU A 204 14.10 -25.22 -20.60
C GLU A 204 12.83 -25.18 -21.46
N ASN A 205 11.65 -25.20 -20.84
CA ASN A 205 10.38 -25.00 -21.57
C ASN A 205 10.31 -23.64 -22.28
N LEU A 206 10.77 -22.57 -21.63
CA LEU A 206 10.81 -21.23 -22.22
C LEU A 206 11.74 -21.15 -23.43
N LYS A 207 12.93 -21.78 -23.35
CA LYS A 207 13.86 -21.88 -24.49
C LYS A 207 13.24 -22.61 -25.68
N MET A 208 12.52 -23.70 -25.45
CA MET A 208 11.83 -24.43 -26.51
C MET A 208 10.78 -23.58 -27.25
N HIS A 209 10.25 -22.56 -26.59
CA HIS A 209 9.27 -21.62 -27.14
C HIS A 209 9.88 -20.29 -27.62
N GLY A 210 11.22 -20.14 -27.60
CA GLY A 210 11.91 -18.93 -28.06
C GLY A 210 11.72 -17.71 -27.17
N LEU A 211 11.41 -17.91 -25.88
CA LEU A 211 11.15 -16.86 -24.90
C LEU A 211 12.36 -16.56 -24.00
N GLU A 212 13.44 -17.33 -24.14
CA GLU A 212 14.72 -17.19 -23.43
C GLU A 212 15.90 -17.74 -24.23
#